data_AF-A0A562D4R4-F1
#
_entry.id   AF-A0A562D4R4-F1
#
_cell.length_a   1.000
_cell.length_b   1.000
_cell.length_c   1.000
_cell.angle_alpha   90.00
_cell.angle_beta   90.00
_cell.angle_gamma   90.00
#
_symmetry.space_group_name_H-M   'P 1'
#
loop_
_entity.id
_entity.type
_entity.pdbx_description
1 polymer ?
#
loop_
_entity_poly.entity_id
_entity_poly.type
_entity_poly.pdbx_seq_one_letter_code
_entity_poly.pdbx_strand_id
1 'polypeptide(L)'
;MATNSAIEWTEMTWNPVTGCDRVAAGCDNCYALTLAKRLKAMGAEKYQNDGDPRTSGPGFGVTLHPSALSQPLRWRSPKVVDDGWLVRVVTRCR
;
A
#
# COMPACT_ATOMS: atom_id res chain seq x y z
N MET A 1 -9.49 -4.34 -10.40
CA MET A 1 -8.47 -3.28 -10.59
C MET A 1 -9.11 -2.19 -11.42
N ALA A 2 -8.97 -0.93 -11.04
CA ALA A 2 -9.48 0.19 -11.82
C ALA A 2 -8.54 0.40 -13.03
N THR A 3 -9.05 0.19 -14.23
CA THR A 3 -8.27 0.20 -15.49
C THR A 3 -8.15 1.57 -16.16
N ASN A 4 -8.69 2.62 -15.56
CA ASN A 4 -8.58 4.00 -16.03
C ASN A 4 -8.34 4.90 -14.82
N SER A 5 -7.07 5.15 -14.49
CA SER A 5 -6.73 6.17 -13.49
C SER A 5 -7.06 7.56 -14.03
N ALA A 6 -7.64 8.43 -13.20
CA ALA A 6 -7.90 9.83 -13.55
C ALA A 6 -6.64 10.73 -13.40
N ILE A 7 -5.49 10.11 -13.12
CA ILE A 7 -4.22 10.80 -12.92
C ILE A 7 -3.48 10.81 -14.25
N GLU A 8 -3.23 12.01 -14.78
CA GLU A 8 -2.68 12.29 -16.11
C GLU A 8 -1.43 11.47 -16.49
N TRP A 9 -0.62 11.07 -15.51
CA TRP A 9 0.65 10.38 -15.75
C TRP A 9 0.61 8.87 -15.49
N THR A 10 -0.55 8.29 -15.15
CA THR A 10 -0.70 6.84 -14.87
C THR A 10 -1.92 6.25 -15.55
N GLU A 11 -1.80 5.03 -16.04
CA GLU A 11 -2.93 4.29 -16.62
C GLU A 11 -3.72 3.53 -15.55
N MET A 12 -3.05 3.04 -14.51
CA MET A 12 -3.68 2.28 -13.42
C MET A 12 -2.88 2.29 -12.12
N THR A 13 -3.55 1.96 -11.01
CA THR A 13 -2.89 1.73 -9.71
C THR A 13 -2.54 0.25 -9.54
N TRP A 14 -1.27 -0.07 -9.30
CA TRP A 14 -0.77 -1.39 -8.99
C TRP A 14 -0.10 -1.39 -7.62
N ASN A 15 -0.82 -1.86 -6.59
CA ASN A 15 -0.31 -1.92 -5.23
C ASN A 15 0.01 -3.38 -4.79
N PRO A 16 1.28 -3.83 -4.88
CA PRO A 16 1.73 -5.14 -4.47
C PRO A 16 2.08 -5.28 -2.98
N VAL A 17 2.18 -4.18 -2.22
CA VAL A 17 2.58 -4.19 -0.80
C VAL A 17 1.65 -3.28 0.01
N THR A 18 1.18 -3.69 1.17
CA THR A 18 0.44 -2.77 2.07
C THR A 18 1.18 -2.61 3.38
N GLY A 19 0.93 -1.48 4.05
CA GLY A 19 1.53 -1.19 5.34
C GLY A 19 2.84 -0.44 5.27
N CYS A 20 3.21 0.16 6.38
CA CYS A 20 4.44 0.93 6.58
C CYS A 20 4.70 1.02 8.08
N ASP A 21 5.96 1.19 8.48
CA ASP A 21 6.29 1.39 9.90
C ASP A 21 6.63 2.85 10.21
N ARG A 22 6.35 3.30 11.45
CA ARG A 22 6.63 4.68 11.85
C ARG A 22 8.12 4.86 12.09
N VAL A 23 8.79 5.54 11.15
CA VAL A 23 10.25 5.77 11.20
C VAL A 23 10.65 7.23 11.42
N ALA A 24 9.72 8.18 11.33
CA ALA A 24 10.02 9.61 11.42
C ALA A 24 8.85 10.45 11.96
N ALA A 25 9.13 11.71 12.35
CA ALA A 25 8.13 12.68 12.81
C ALA A 25 7.02 12.97 11.77
N GLY A 26 7.29 12.74 10.48
CA GLY A 26 6.28 12.84 9.42
C GLY A 26 5.14 11.82 9.55
N CYS A 27 5.26 10.81 10.42
CA CYS A 27 4.25 9.78 10.62
C CYS A 27 3.12 10.18 11.58
N ASP A 28 3.24 11.30 12.31
CA ASP A 28 2.31 11.65 13.40
C ASP A 28 0.88 11.94 12.91
N ASN A 29 0.72 12.39 11.66
CA ASN A 29 -0.57 12.61 11.01
C ASN A 29 -0.71 11.76 9.73
N CYS A 30 -0.15 10.55 9.73
CA CYS A 30 -0.19 9.67 8.57
C CYS A 30 -1.64 9.25 8.23
N TYR A 31 -2.17 9.75 7.10
CA TYR A 31 -3.51 9.38 6.64
C TYR A 31 -3.63 7.86 6.38
N ALA A 32 -2.55 7.22 5.93
CA ALA A 32 -2.52 5.81 5.57
C ALA A 32 -2.74 4.90 6.80
N LEU A 33 -2.22 5.29 7.97
CA LEU A 33 -2.44 4.59 9.23
C LEU A 33 -3.93 4.60 9.63
N THR A 34 -4.56 5.77 9.51
CA THR A 34 -6.00 5.94 9.80
C THR A 34 -6.86 5.16 8.82
N LEU A 35 -6.51 5.21 7.53
CA LEU A 35 -7.20 4.47 6.48
C LEU A 35 -7.07 2.96 6.65
N ALA A 36 -5.89 2.47 7.02
CA ALA A 36 -5.64 1.05 7.25
C ALA A 36 -6.50 0.48 8.38
N LYS A 37 -6.62 1.21 9.50
CA LYS A 37 -7.54 0.84 10.60
C LYS A 37 -8.99 0.73 10.11
N ARG A 38 -9.45 1.66 9.26
CA ARG A 38 -10.79 1.62 8.66
C ARG A 38 -10.96 0.43 7.71
N LEU A 39 -9.98 0.19 6.83
CA LEU A 39 -10.01 -0.90 5.86
C LEU A 39 -10.00 -2.28 6.54
N LYS A 40 -9.22 -2.43 7.62
CA LYS A 40 -9.27 -3.63 8.45
C LYS A 40 -10.68 -3.86 9.03
N ALA A 41 -11.28 -2.82 9.62
CA ALA A 41 -12.63 -2.89 10.18
C ALA A 41 -13.71 -3.19 9.13
N MET A 42 -13.50 -2.76 7.87
CA MET A 42 -14.37 -3.10 6.74
C MET A 42 -14.12 -4.50 6.16
N GLY A 43 -13.15 -5.26 6.69
CA GLY A 43 -12.84 -6.61 6.20
C GLY A 43 -12.01 -6.64 4.91
N ALA A 44 -11.31 -5.56 4.55
CA ALA A 44 -10.46 -5.55 3.38
C ALA A 44 -9.30 -6.55 3.56
N GLU A 45 -9.22 -7.54 2.68
CA GLU A 45 -8.28 -8.67 2.76
C GLU A 45 -6.82 -8.21 2.92
N LYS A 46 -6.41 -7.17 2.16
CA LYS A 46 -5.04 -6.65 2.17
C LYS A 46 -4.63 -5.92 3.45
N TYR A 47 -5.58 -5.63 4.36
CA TYR A 47 -5.37 -4.84 5.57
C TYR A 47 -5.66 -5.66 6.84
N GLN A 48 -5.65 -6.99 6.74
CA GLN A 48 -5.90 -7.85 7.89
C GLN A 48 -4.66 -8.06 8.77
N ASN A 49 -3.47 -7.85 8.23
CA ASN A 49 -2.22 -7.98 8.99
C ASN A 49 -1.93 -6.74 9.84
N ASP A 50 -1.78 -6.96 11.14
CA ASP A 50 -1.44 -5.90 12.09
C ASP A 50 0.05 -5.60 12.06
N GLY A 51 0.39 -4.31 12.23
CA GLY A 51 1.75 -3.84 12.46
C GLY A 51 2.10 -3.86 13.96
N ASP A 52 3.22 -3.24 14.32
CA ASP A 52 3.61 -3.14 15.72
C ASP A 52 2.64 -2.21 16.47
N PRO A 53 2.00 -2.64 17.58
CA PRO A 53 1.08 -1.81 18.36
C PRO A 53 1.64 -0.45 18.81
N ARG A 54 2.97 -0.31 18.92
CA ARG A 54 3.64 0.93 19.32
C ARG A 54 3.80 1.91 18.16
N THR A 55 3.86 1.43 16.93
CA THR A 55 4.18 2.23 15.76
C THR A 55 3.07 2.14 14.71
N SER A 56 2.94 1.01 14.04
CA SER A 56 2.11 0.83 12.85
C SER A 56 0.69 0.31 13.13
N GLY A 57 0.39 -0.18 14.33
CA GLY A 57 -0.99 -0.43 14.78
C GLY A 57 -1.81 -1.39 13.90
N PRO A 58 -3.15 -1.38 14.03
CA PRO A 58 -4.00 -2.39 13.40
C PRO A 58 -4.14 -2.19 11.88
N GLY A 59 -3.91 -3.27 11.12
CA GLY A 59 -4.10 -3.35 9.68
C GLY A 59 -3.04 -2.69 8.82
N PHE A 60 -1.94 -2.23 9.41
CA PHE A 60 -0.86 -1.51 8.71
C PHE A 60 0.49 -2.22 8.75
N GLY A 61 0.51 -3.52 9.05
CA GLY A 61 1.72 -4.32 8.99
C GLY A 61 2.21 -4.47 7.54
N VAL A 62 3.51 -4.26 7.31
CA VAL A 62 4.12 -4.39 5.99
C VAL A 62 3.89 -5.81 5.46
N THR A 63 3.08 -5.91 4.40
CA THR A 63 2.60 -7.17 3.84
C THR A 63 2.74 -7.16 2.33
N LEU A 64 3.44 -8.16 1.80
CA LEU A 64 3.51 -8.43 0.37
C LEU A 64 2.27 -9.20 -0.08
N HIS A 65 1.71 -8.86 -1.24
CA HIS A 65 0.56 -9.52 -1.85
C HIS A 65 0.98 -10.30 -3.10
N PRO A 66 1.25 -11.61 -3.02
CA PRO A 66 1.71 -12.41 -4.17
C PRO A 66 0.71 -12.42 -5.34
N SER A 67 -0.59 -12.37 -5.03
CA SER A 67 -1.66 -12.26 -6.03
C SER A 67 -1.57 -10.96 -6.85
N ALA A 68 -1.02 -9.89 -6.26
CA ALA A 68 -0.79 -8.62 -6.94
C ALA A 68 0.52 -8.62 -7.75
N LEU A 69 1.58 -9.30 -7.28
CA LEU A 69 2.84 -9.44 -8.02
C LEU A 69 2.68 -10.13 -9.38
N SER A 70 1.70 -11.03 -9.51
CA SER A 70 1.39 -11.71 -10.77
C SER A 70 0.49 -10.91 -11.73
N GLN A 71 0.04 -9.71 -11.34
CA GLN A 71 -0.83 -8.88 -12.19
C GLN A 71 -0.13 -8.36 -13.46
N PRO A 72 1.11 -7.82 -13.39
CA PRO A 72 1.80 -7.33 -14.59
C PRO A 72 1.99 -8.40 -15.67
N LEU A 73 2.22 -9.65 -15.26
CA LEU A 73 2.38 -10.80 -16.18
C LEU A 73 1.13 -11.12 -17.00
N ARG A 74 -0.04 -10.63 -16.58
CA ARG A 74 -1.34 -10.89 -17.25
C ARG A 74 -1.78 -9.73 -18.14
N TRP A 75 -1.04 -8.62 -18.18
CA TRP A 75 -1.41 -7.48 -19.02
C TRP A 75 -1.11 -7.77 -20.49
N ARG A 76 -2.05 -7.41 -21.37
CA ARG A 76 -1.89 -7.59 -22.82
C ARG A 76 -0.87 -6.64 -23.45
N SER A 77 -0.58 -5.52 -22.78
CA SER A 77 0.39 -4.51 -23.18
C SER A 77 1.08 -3.94 -21.95
N PRO A 78 2.32 -3.43 -22.07
CA PRO A 78 2.95 -2.64 -21.02
C PRO A 78 2.06 -1.45 -20.61
N LYS A 79 2.07 -1.11 -19.32
CA LYS A 79 1.29 0.01 -18.76
C LYS A 79 2.14 0.83 -17.80
N VAL A 80 1.93 2.14 -17.80
CA VAL A 80 2.48 3.03 -16.77
C VAL A 80 1.58 2.95 -15.54
N VAL A 81 2.15 2.52 -14.42
CA VAL A 81 1.39 2.28 -13.19
C VAL A 81 1.88 3.13 -12.03
N ASP A 82 0.93 3.57 -11.21
CA ASP A 82 1.20 4.17 -9.90
C ASP A 82 1.20 3.07 -8.84
N ASP A 83 2.16 3.07 -7.92
CA ASP A 83 2.18 2.11 -6.80
C ASP A 83 1.14 2.44 -5.73
N GLY A 84 0.40 3.55 -5.88
CA GLY A 84 -0.70 3.91 -5.01
C GLY A 84 -0.21 4.35 -3.64
N TRP A 85 0.80 5.22 -3.56
CA TRP A 85 1.24 6.02 -2.39
C TRP A 85 1.33 5.33 -1.00
N LEU A 86 1.24 4.00 -0.92
CA LEU A 86 1.22 3.23 0.32
C LEU A 86 2.51 2.42 0.51
N VAL A 87 3.44 2.48 -0.45
CA VAL A 87 4.67 1.69 -0.43
C VAL A 87 5.86 2.60 -0.69
N ARG A 88 6.31 3.31 0.35
CA ARG A 88 7.72 3.70 0.41
C ARG A 88 8.48 2.69 1.26
N VAL A 89 8.99 1.68 0.56
CA VAL A 89 10.07 0.80 1.03
C VAL A 89 11.33 1.63 1.26
N VAL A 90 11.81 1.61 2.50
CA VAL A 90 13.23 1.64 2.93
C VAL A 90 14.12 2.71 2.26
N THR A 91 14.14 3.92 2.82
CA THR A 91 15.35 4.76 2.78
C THR A 91 16.14 4.57 4.06
N ARG A 92 17.03 3.56 4.02
CA ARG A 92 18.41 3.58 4.53
C ARG A 92 18.62 4.33 5.87
N CYS A 93 18.71 3.58 6.97
CA CYS A 93 19.51 3.98 8.13
C CYS A 93 20.92 4.35 7.64
N ARG A 94 21.23 5.65 7.70
CA ARG A 94 22.54 6.12 8.10
C ARG A 94 22.36 6.88 9.41
#